data_AF-A0A521QNS7-F1
#
_entry.id   AF-A0A521QNS7-F1
#
_cell.length_a   1.000
_cell.length_b   1.000
_cell.length_c   1.000
_cell.angle_alpha   90.00
_cell.angle_beta   90.00
_cell.angle_gamma   90.00
#
_symmetry.space_group_name_H-M   'P 1'
#
loop_
_entity.id
_entity.type
_entity.pdbx_description
1 polymer ?
#
loop_
_entity_poly.entity_id
_entity_poly.type
_entity_poly.pdbx_seq_one_letter_code
_entity_poly.pdbx_strand_id
1 'polypeptide(L)'
;MANELTWLKDGGAWKQATNIHIKDAGAWKPVKGIWVHDGGGWKKVYFKSFRFNHTYSTDTASPSMATLATSLGWNGADPVVGNVTVNANLYSTSTGVAAFYCHGLPAGSVIKLTVNGGRTIGGRGGQGGNGVAGSNGETGGLAMYVRNTLNVVNNGVIAGGGGGGGVGADYIDWGTNTFIGGSGGGGGRGGGAGGGGINNAGYIPGVPGNSGSFAAAGSGGAGVAHAIGGEEGSVVWIQGGSGGAGGDWAQTGSSGAAASNGGAGGSGGLGGWAVDGNSFVTWLTPGSRFGHLGN
;
A
#
# COMPACT_ATOMS: atom_id res chain seq x y z
N MET A 1 -24.14 -5.06 -13.08
CA MET A 1 -25.52 -4.52 -12.98
C MET A 1 -25.42 -3.05 -12.63
N ALA A 2 -25.94 -2.16 -13.47
CA ALA A 2 -25.91 -0.73 -13.21
C ALA A 2 -26.70 -0.44 -11.93
N ASN A 3 -26.12 0.36 -11.02
CA ASN A 3 -26.83 0.89 -9.85
C ASN A 3 -27.95 1.79 -10.37
N GLU A 4 -29.14 1.22 -10.54
CA GLU A 4 -30.32 1.99 -10.94
C GLU A 4 -30.74 2.88 -9.77
N LEU A 5 -30.34 4.14 -9.87
CA LEU A 5 -30.87 5.20 -9.02
C LEU A 5 -32.37 5.30 -9.31
N THR A 6 -33.20 5.11 -8.28
CA THR A 6 -34.63 5.39 -8.42
C THR A 6 -34.83 6.90 -8.41
N TRP A 7 -35.30 7.46 -9.51
CA TRP A 7 -35.66 8.87 -9.62
C TRP A 7 -37.17 9.02 -9.70
N LEU A 8 -37.68 10.07 -9.05
CA LEU A 8 -39.08 10.44 -9.09
C LEU A 8 -39.14 11.87 -9.63
N LYS A 9 -40.11 12.14 -10.50
CA LYS A 9 -40.35 13.50 -10.97
C LYS A 9 -41.29 14.19 -9.98
N ASP A 10 -40.81 15.23 -9.31
CA ASP A 10 -41.53 15.99 -8.31
C ASP A 10 -41.43 17.49 -8.63
N GLY A 11 -42.57 18.15 -8.82
CA GLY A 11 -42.63 19.57 -9.21
C GLY A 11 -41.90 19.88 -10.53
N GLY A 12 -41.83 18.92 -11.45
CA GLY A 12 -41.12 19.06 -12.73
C GLY A 12 -39.62 18.73 -12.69
N ALA A 13 -39.02 18.59 -11.51
CA ALA A 13 -37.61 18.21 -11.34
C ALA A 13 -37.46 16.72 -11.03
N TRP A 14 -36.39 16.10 -11.52
CA TRP A 14 -36.03 14.74 -11.12
C TRP A 14 -35.33 14.77 -9.76
N LYS A 15 -35.90 14.08 -8.78
CA LYS A 15 -35.35 13.91 -7.44
C LYS A 15 -35.05 12.43 -7.19
N GLN A 16 -33.95 12.14 -6.53
CA GLN A 16 -33.61 10.76 -6.18
C GLN A 16 -34.48 10.30 -5.00
N ALA A 17 -35.05 9.10 -5.10
CA ALA A 17 -35.81 8.49 -4.01
C ALA A 17 -34.86 7.92 -2.95
N THR A 18 -34.89 8.51 -1.75
CA THR A 18 -34.18 8.02 -0.57
C THR A 18 -35.21 7.95 0.56
N ASN A 19 -35.49 6.76 1.10
CA ASN A 19 -36.55 6.49 2.10
C ASN A 19 -37.98 6.35 1.53
N ILE A 20 -38.16 5.39 0.63
CA ILE A 20 -39.48 5.01 0.13
C ILE A 20 -40.24 4.28 1.25
N HIS A 21 -41.48 4.70 1.50
CA HIS A 21 -42.38 4.08 2.47
C HIS A 21 -43.64 3.57 1.76
N ILE A 22 -44.21 2.51 2.30
CA ILE A 22 -45.52 1.99 1.91
C ILE A 22 -46.46 2.12 3.11
N LYS A 23 -47.70 2.53 2.85
CA LYS A 23 -48.74 2.53 3.87
C LYS A 23 -49.30 1.12 3.98
N ASP A 24 -49.09 0.49 5.13
CA ASP A 24 -49.51 -0.88 5.41
C ASP A 24 -50.21 -0.91 6.78
N ALA A 25 -51.47 -1.38 6.79
CA ALA A 25 -52.37 -1.38 7.94
C ALA A 25 -52.46 0.00 8.64
N GLY A 26 -52.51 1.08 7.87
CA GLY A 26 -52.63 2.45 8.40
C GLY A 26 -51.31 3.08 8.86
N ALA A 27 -50.22 2.32 8.99
CA ALA A 27 -48.90 2.82 9.35
C ALA A 27 -47.98 2.96 8.13
N TRP A 28 -47.15 4.00 8.12
CA TRP A 28 -46.08 4.13 7.13
C TRP A 28 -44.92 3.23 7.53
N LYS A 29 -44.57 2.26 6.68
CA LYS A 29 -43.46 1.33 6.90
C LYS A 29 -42.39 1.53 5.82
N PRO A 30 -41.10 1.51 6.17
CA PRO A 30 -40.03 1.66 5.19
C PRO A 30 -40.01 0.46 4.24
N VAL A 31 -39.90 0.74 2.95
CA VAL A 31 -39.79 -0.29 1.92
C VAL A 31 -38.39 -0.89 1.94
N LYS A 32 -38.31 -2.21 2.03
CA LYS A 32 -37.03 -2.95 2.01
C LYS A 32 -36.44 -3.02 0.60
N GLY A 33 -37.30 -3.13 -0.40
CA GLY A 33 -36.94 -3.06 -1.81
C GLY A 33 -38.17 -2.93 -2.71
N ILE A 34 -37.94 -2.49 -3.93
CA ILE A 34 -38.96 -2.43 -4.99
C ILE A 34 -38.42 -3.27 -6.14
N TRP A 35 -39.30 -4.07 -6.75
CA TRP A 35 -39.02 -4.87 -7.93
C TRP A 35 -39.99 -4.48 -9.04
N VAL A 36 -39.50 -4.44 -10.27
CA VAL A 36 -40.28 -4.19 -11.48
C VAL A 36 -40.14 -5.44 -12.35
N HIS A 37 -41.27 -5.93 -12.86
CA HIS A 37 -41.28 -7.01 -13.83
C HIS A 37 -41.05 -6.42 -15.23
N ASP A 38 -39.89 -6.71 -15.83
CA ASP A 38 -39.49 -6.18 -17.13
C ASP A 38 -38.81 -7.28 -17.97
N GLY A 39 -39.21 -7.41 -19.24
CA GLY A 39 -38.66 -8.39 -20.18
C GLY A 39 -38.81 -9.85 -19.72
N GLY A 40 -39.84 -10.19 -18.95
CA GLY A 40 -40.07 -11.55 -18.44
C GLY A 40 -39.31 -11.90 -17.16
N GLY A 41 -38.68 -10.93 -16.49
CA GLY A 41 -38.00 -11.14 -15.21
C GLY A 41 -38.24 -10.02 -14.21
N TRP A 42 -38.13 -10.35 -12.92
CA TRP A 42 -38.16 -9.36 -11.84
C TRP A 42 -36.79 -8.70 -11.68
N LYS A 43 -36.74 -7.38 -11.84
CA LYS A 43 -35.55 -6.54 -11.62
C LYS A 43 -35.74 -5.73 -10.35
N LYS A 44 -34.77 -5.77 -9.43
CA LYS A 44 -34.81 -4.95 -8.21
C LYS A 44 -34.40 -3.52 -8.56
N VAL A 45 -35.33 -2.58 -8.43
CA VAL A 45 -35.13 -1.15 -8.79
C VAL A 45 -34.88 -0.24 -7.58
N TYR A 46 -35.11 -0.74 -6.36
CA TYR A 46 -34.80 -0.04 -5.11
C TYR A 46 -34.46 -1.03 -4.00
N PHE A 47 -33.57 -0.63 -3.10
CA PHE A 47 -33.38 -1.24 -1.79
C PHE A 47 -32.95 -0.18 -0.77
N LYS A 48 -33.35 -0.39 0.48
CA LYS A 48 -32.92 0.48 1.58
C LYS A 48 -31.39 0.42 1.69
N SER A 49 -30.75 1.58 1.63
CA SER A 49 -29.29 1.72 1.70
C SER A 49 -28.90 3.05 2.33
N PHE A 50 -27.78 3.06 3.06
CA PHE A 50 -27.08 4.29 3.44
C PHE A 50 -26.24 4.77 2.24
N ARG A 51 -26.36 6.05 1.89
CA ARG A 51 -25.75 6.61 0.68
C ARG A 51 -24.91 7.81 1.02
N PHE A 52 -23.71 7.89 0.43
CA PHE A 52 -22.83 9.04 0.63
C PHE A 52 -22.00 9.35 -0.61
N ASN A 53 -21.54 10.60 -0.68
CA ASN A 53 -20.48 11.03 -1.58
C ASN A 53 -19.35 11.60 -0.73
N HIS A 54 -18.11 11.23 -1.01
CA HIS A 54 -16.95 11.72 -0.27
C HIS A 54 -15.79 12.00 -1.23
N THR A 55 -15.00 13.04 -0.91
CA THR A 55 -13.77 13.37 -1.64
C THR A 55 -12.63 13.51 -0.67
N TYR A 56 -11.58 12.71 -0.86
CA TYR A 56 -10.30 12.91 -0.18
C TYR A 56 -9.51 13.99 -0.91
N SER A 57 -9.46 15.19 -0.33
CA SER A 57 -8.74 16.35 -0.88
C SER A 57 -7.37 16.58 -0.25
N THR A 58 -7.03 15.84 0.80
CA THR A 58 -5.73 15.87 1.49
C THR A 58 -5.19 14.47 1.65
N ASP A 59 -3.86 14.35 1.70
CA ASP A 59 -3.21 13.04 1.88
C ASP A 59 -3.74 12.38 3.15
N THR A 60 -4.19 11.14 3.04
CA THR A 60 -4.92 10.44 4.12
C THR A 60 -4.34 9.05 4.32
N ALA A 61 -4.05 8.73 5.58
CA ALA A 61 -3.53 7.43 5.96
C ALA A 61 -4.67 6.41 6.10
N SER A 62 -4.56 5.29 5.38
CA SER A 62 -5.34 4.06 5.60
C SER A 62 -6.86 4.23 5.84
N PRO A 63 -7.60 5.03 5.03
CA PRO A 63 -9.03 5.18 5.23
C PRO A 63 -9.81 3.87 5.04
N SER A 64 -10.85 3.71 5.86
CA SER A 64 -11.81 2.61 5.79
C SER A 64 -13.21 3.10 5.41
N MET A 65 -13.84 2.40 4.47
CA MET A 65 -15.20 2.73 4.03
C MET A 65 -16.25 2.53 5.11
N ALA A 66 -16.08 1.54 6.00
CA ALA A 66 -16.97 1.35 7.14
C ALA A 66 -16.82 2.50 8.14
N THR A 67 -15.59 2.87 8.50
CA THR A 67 -15.32 4.01 9.40
C THR A 67 -15.84 5.32 8.83
N LEU A 68 -15.62 5.56 7.54
CA LEU A 68 -16.15 6.73 6.83
C LEU A 68 -17.67 6.74 6.81
N ALA A 69 -18.33 5.62 6.51
CA ALA A 69 -19.78 5.56 6.52
C ALA A 69 -20.34 5.86 7.92
N THR A 70 -19.74 5.28 8.97
CA THR A 70 -20.14 5.52 10.37
C THR A 70 -19.96 6.99 10.75
N SER A 71 -18.85 7.64 10.38
CA SER A 71 -18.63 9.06 10.67
C SER A 71 -19.62 9.98 9.94
N LEU A 72 -20.24 9.50 8.86
CA LEU A 72 -21.30 10.18 8.12
C LEU A 72 -22.72 9.81 8.60
N GLY A 73 -22.85 9.07 9.70
CA GLY A 73 -24.13 8.73 10.33
C GLY A 73 -24.73 7.38 9.89
N TRP A 74 -23.94 6.50 9.29
CA TRP A 74 -24.37 5.13 9.04
C TRP A 74 -24.64 4.37 10.35
N ASN A 75 -25.70 3.58 10.37
CA ASN A 75 -26.16 2.83 11.54
C ASN A 75 -25.47 1.48 11.77
N GLY A 76 -24.48 1.12 10.95
CA GLY A 76 -23.78 -0.16 11.03
C GLY A 76 -24.55 -1.38 10.48
N ALA A 77 -25.79 -1.21 10.02
CA ALA A 77 -26.67 -2.33 9.65
C ALA A 77 -27.17 -2.27 8.20
N ASP A 78 -27.55 -1.09 7.70
CA ASP A 78 -28.08 -0.97 6.34
C ASP A 78 -26.96 -1.12 5.29
N PRO A 79 -27.20 -1.76 4.13
CA PRO A 79 -26.22 -1.78 3.04
C PRO A 79 -25.77 -0.38 2.61
N VAL A 80 -24.50 -0.23 2.24
CA VAL A 80 -23.89 1.06 1.91
C VAL A 80 -23.68 1.21 0.41
N VAL A 81 -24.09 2.34 -0.15
CA VAL A 81 -23.76 2.73 -1.54
C VAL A 81 -23.02 4.06 -1.52
N GLY A 82 -21.71 4.03 -1.74
CA GLY A 82 -20.83 5.19 -1.64
C GLY A 82 -20.18 5.57 -2.97
N ASN A 83 -20.08 6.86 -3.27
CA ASN A 83 -19.17 7.38 -4.30
C ASN A 83 -18.00 8.10 -3.65
N VAL A 84 -16.79 7.59 -3.86
CA VAL A 84 -15.56 8.09 -3.28
C VAL A 84 -14.65 8.59 -4.38
N THR A 85 -14.20 9.84 -4.26
CA THR A 85 -13.22 10.45 -5.15
C THR A 85 -11.91 10.69 -4.41
N VAL A 86 -10.81 10.30 -5.00
CA VAL A 86 -9.46 10.48 -4.46
C VAL A 86 -8.76 11.58 -5.25
N ASN A 87 -8.68 12.76 -4.64
CA ASN A 87 -8.01 13.97 -5.15
C ASN A 87 -6.67 14.25 -4.45
N ALA A 88 -6.22 13.34 -3.59
CA ALA A 88 -4.96 13.36 -2.86
C ALA A 88 -4.40 11.93 -2.76
N ASN A 89 -3.23 11.74 -2.17
CA ASN A 89 -2.67 10.41 -2.00
C ASN A 89 -3.32 9.69 -0.81
N LEU A 90 -3.57 8.39 -0.98
CA LEU A 90 -3.87 7.50 0.14
C LEU A 90 -2.64 6.65 0.40
N TYR A 91 -2.19 6.59 1.65
CA TYR A 91 -0.95 5.91 2.01
C TYR A 91 -1.15 5.00 3.21
N SER A 92 -0.29 3.98 3.31
CA SER A 92 -0.23 3.14 4.51
C SER A 92 0.79 3.67 5.52
N THR A 93 0.49 3.50 6.81
CA THR A 93 1.39 3.85 7.91
C THR A 93 2.42 2.76 8.21
N SER A 94 2.16 1.50 7.86
CA SER A 94 3.06 0.37 8.10
C SER A 94 2.90 -0.73 7.04
N THR A 95 3.86 -1.66 6.94
CA THR A 95 3.81 -2.76 5.96
C THR A 95 2.68 -3.76 6.24
N GLY A 96 2.19 -3.82 7.49
CA GLY A 96 1.06 -4.67 7.90
C GLY A 96 -0.32 -4.02 7.74
N VAL A 97 -0.39 -2.78 7.29
CA VAL A 97 -1.64 -2.03 7.09
C VAL A 97 -1.80 -1.70 5.61
N ALA A 98 -3.02 -1.77 5.08
CA ALA A 98 -3.31 -1.36 3.71
C ALA A 98 -3.47 0.17 3.62
N ALA A 99 -3.18 0.75 2.46
CA ALA A 99 -3.42 2.17 2.21
C ALA A 99 -4.92 2.50 2.03
N PHE A 100 -5.77 1.52 1.73
CA PHE A 100 -7.22 1.71 1.60
C PHE A 100 -7.98 0.42 1.95
N TYR A 101 -9.11 0.59 2.64
CA TYR A 101 -9.93 -0.49 3.16
C TYR A 101 -11.37 -0.41 2.66
N CYS A 102 -11.81 -1.43 1.92
CA CYS A 102 -13.21 -1.64 1.55
C CYS A 102 -13.68 -3.01 2.09
N HIS A 103 -13.88 -3.06 3.40
CA HIS A 103 -14.36 -4.22 4.14
C HIS A 103 -15.32 -3.79 5.26
N GLY A 104 -15.96 -4.76 5.92
CA GLY A 104 -16.80 -4.52 7.10
C GLY A 104 -18.17 -3.92 6.79
N LEU A 105 -18.56 -3.86 5.52
CA LEU A 105 -19.90 -3.41 5.11
C LEU A 105 -20.85 -4.61 4.98
N PRO A 106 -22.16 -4.44 5.23
CA PRO A 106 -23.16 -5.48 5.04
C PRO A 106 -23.24 -5.97 3.60
N ALA A 107 -23.74 -7.19 3.40
CA ALA A 107 -23.97 -7.74 2.07
C ALA A 107 -24.88 -6.83 1.22
N GLY A 108 -24.57 -6.71 -0.07
CA GLY A 108 -25.24 -5.78 -0.99
C GLY A 108 -24.69 -4.36 -0.97
N SER A 109 -23.70 -4.06 -0.12
CA SER A 109 -22.97 -2.79 -0.18
C SER A 109 -22.09 -2.71 -1.42
N VAL A 110 -22.03 -1.51 -2.02
CA VAL A 110 -21.26 -1.23 -3.24
C VAL A 110 -20.57 0.12 -3.12
N ILE A 111 -19.25 0.15 -3.23
CA ILE A 111 -18.48 1.39 -3.28
C ILE A 111 -18.02 1.64 -4.71
N LYS A 112 -18.20 2.87 -5.20
CA LYS A 112 -17.56 3.36 -6.42
C LYS A 112 -16.38 4.23 -6.02
N LEU A 113 -15.18 3.81 -6.39
CA LEU A 113 -13.93 4.53 -6.13
C LEU A 113 -13.41 5.15 -7.44
N THR A 114 -13.16 6.44 -7.43
CA THR A 114 -12.52 7.16 -8.53
C THR A 114 -11.19 7.71 -8.05
N VAL A 115 -10.08 7.21 -8.60
CA VAL A 115 -8.73 7.73 -8.35
C VAL A 115 -8.39 8.69 -9.47
N ASN A 116 -8.23 9.98 -9.15
CA ASN A 116 -7.93 10.98 -10.17
C ASN A 116 -6.46 10.94 -10.60
N GLY A 117 -6.19 11.52 -11.77
CA GLY A 117 -4.85 11.59 -12.35
C GLY A 117 -3.84 12.24 -11.40
N GLY A 118 -2.61 11.71 -11.40
CA GLY A 118 -1.52 12.17 -10.53
C GLY A 118 -1.70 11.81 -9.05
N ARG A 119 -2.69 10.98 -8.69
CA ARG A 119 -2.91 10.50 -7.33
C ARG A 119 -2.55 9.04 -7.18
N THR A 120 -2.10 8.67 -5.98
CA THR A 120 -1.63 7.32 -5.69
C THR A 120 -2.33 6.76 -4.46
N ILE A 121 -2.79 5.50 -4.56
CA ILE A 121 -3.08 4.65 -3.41
C ILE A 121 -1.88 3.71 -3.27
N GLY A 122 -1.02 3.99 -2.28
CA GLY A 122 0.32 3.38 -2.18
C GLY A 122 0.55 2.68 -0.85
N GLY A 123 0.88 1.39 -0.89
CA GLY A 123 1.32 0.63 0.28
C GLY A 123 2.61 1.17 0.89
N ARG A 124 2.90 0.82 2.15
CA ARG A 124 4.12 1.26 2.84
C ARG A 124 5.34 0.59 2.23
N GLY A 125 6.44 1.31 2.01
CA GLY A 125 7.70 0.68 1.62
C GLY A 125 8.31 -0.16 2.76
N GLY A 126 8.96 -1.27 2.42
CA GLY A 126 9.69 -2.09 3.38
C GLY A 126 10.92 -1.39 3.94
N GLN A 127 11.26 -1.64 5.19
CA GLN A 127 12.50 -1.15 5.80
C GLN A 127 13.73 -1.84 5.19
N GLY A 128 14.82 -1.10 5.00
CA GLY A 128 16.10 -1.69 4.59
C GLY A 128 16.75 -2.51 5.71
N GLY A 129 17.51 -3.55 5.34
CA GLY A 129 18.23 -4.43 6.26
C GLY A 129 19.17 -3.65 7.18
N ASN A 130 19.18 -3.99 8.47
CA ASN A 130 19.76 -3.18 9.53
C ASN A 130 20.87 -3.92 10.29
N GLY A 131 22.03 -3.28 10.44
CA GLY A 131 23.02 -3.41 11.53
C GLY A 131 23.57 -4.79 11.91
N VAL A 132 23.10 -5.86 11.27
CA VAL A 132 23.43 -7.25 11.54
C VAL A 132 23.78 -7.88 10.20
N ALA A 133 24.96 -8.50 10.09
CA ALA A 133 25.42 -9.12 8.85
C ALA A 133 24.38 -10.09 8.28
N GLY A 134 24.11 -9.96 6.97
CA GLY A 134 23.11 -10.78 6.28
C GLY A 134 21.64 -10.40 6.55
N SER A 135 21.35 -9.32 7.30
CA SER A 135 19.99 -8.83 7.49
C SER A 135 19.30 -8.46 6.17
N ASN A 136 18.21 -9.14 5.86
CA ASN A 136 17.40 -8.89 4.67
C ASN A 136 16.61 -7.58 4.82
N GLY A 137 16.24 -6.97 3.70
CA GLY A 137 15.22 -5.93 3.67
C GLY A 137 13.82 -6.51 3.92
N GLU A 138 12.93 -5.68 4.45
CA GLU A 138 11.53 -6.06 4.69
C GLU A 138 10.68 -5.97 3.42
N THR A 139 9.61 -6.75 3.39
CA THR A 139 8.61 -6.74 2.31
C THR A 139 7.78 -5.45 2.34
N GLY A 140 7.47 -4.91 1.17
CA GLY A 140 6.54 -3.79 1.01
C GLY A 140 5.09 -4.14 1.37
N GLY A 141 4.35 -3.15 1.85
CA GLY A 141 2.97 -3.27 2.29
C GLY A 141 1.93 -3.24 1.17
N LEU A 142 0.71 -3.63 1.54
CA LEU A 142 -0.46 -3.70 0.67
C LEU A 142 -1.03 -2.31 0.32
N ALA A 143 -1.48 -2.10 -0.91
CA ALA A 143 -2.21 -0.88 -1.28
C ALA A 143 -3.69 -0.94 -0.86
N MET A 144 -4.43 -1.99 -1.29
CA MET A 144 -5.87 -2.09 -1.04
C MET A 144 -6.25 -3.43 -0.43
N TYR A 145 -7.03 -3.39 0.65
CA TYR A 145 -7.69 -4.55 1.23
C TYR A 145 -9.19 -4.49 0.97
N VAL A 146 -9.72 -5.46 0.20
CA VAL A 146 -11.10 -5.44 -0.29
C VAL A 146 -11.82 -6.74 0.05
N ARG A 147 -12.97 -6.63 0.73
CA ARG A 147 -13.88 -7.75 1.06
C ARG A 147 -15.35 -7.41 0.81
N ASN A 148 -15.62 -6.24 0.24
CA ASN A 148 -16.94 -5.80 -0.22
C ASN A 148 -16.84 -5.31 -1.67
N THR A 149 -17.95 -5.33 -2.41
CA THR A 149 -18.00 -4.95 -3.83
C THR A 149 -17.45 -3.55 -4.06
N LEU A 150 -16.43 -3.45 -4.90
CA LEU A 150 -15.74 -2.21 -5.23
C LEU A 150 -15.66 -2.02 -6.74
N ASN A 151 -16.23 -0.92 -7.24
CA ASN A 151 -16.14 -0.53 -8.63
C ASN A 151 -15.11 0.59 -8.78
N VAL A 152 -14.02 0.35 -9.53
CA VAL A 152 -12.87 1.26 -9.57
C VAL A 152 -12.71 1.92 -10.94
N VAL A 153 -12.66 3.26 -10.93
CA VAL A 153 -12.15 4.08 -12.03
C VAL A 153 -10.77 4.58 -11.61
N ASN A 154 -9.71 3.96 -12.11
CA ASN A 154 -8.34 4.35 -11.78
C ASN A 154 -7.74 5.17 -12.93
N ASN A 155 -7.62 6.48 -12.72
CA ASN A 155 -6.86 7.39 -13.59
C ASN A 155 -5.48 7.73 -13.02
N GLY A 156 -5.13 7.17 -11.86
CA GLY A 156 -3.87 7.38 -11.15
C GLY A 156 -3.05 6.10 -11.02
N VAL A 157 -2.47 5.90 -9.83
CA VAL A 157 -1.65 4.73 -9.49
C VAL A 157 -2.24 3.99 -8.28
N ILE A 158 -2.32 2.67 -8.37
CA ILE A 158 -2.59 1.78 -7.23
C ILE A 158 -1.43 0.79 -7.11
N ALA A 159 -0.67 0.87 -6.03
CA ALA A 159 0.60 0.16 -5.94
C ALA A 159 0.89 -0.38 -4.54
N GLY A 160 1.35 -1.63 -4.47
CA GLY A 160 2.01 -2.11 -3.25
C GLY A 160 3.33 -1.38 -3.03
N GLY A 161 3.76 -1.28 -1.76
CA GLY A 161 5.03 -0.65 -1.42
C GLY A 161 6.22 -1.38 -2.04
N GLY A 162 7.33 -0.69 -2.27
CA GLY A 162 8.58 -1.34 -2.66
C GLY A 162 9.20 -2.10 -1.48
N GLY A 163 9.95 -3.17 -1.76
CA GLY A 163 10.70 -3.87 -0.74
C GLY A 163 11.94 -3.09 -0.28
N GLY A 164 12.38 -3.28 0.97
CA GLY A 164 13.63 -2.70 1.46
C GLY A 164 14.85 -3.37 0.83
N GLY A 165 15.96 -2.65 0.70
CA GLY A 165 17.23 -3.23 0.28
C GLY A 165 17.88 -4.04 1.41
N GLY A 166 18.69 -5.04 1.08
CA GLY A 166 19.43 -5.82 2.07
C GLY A 166 20.66 -5.08 2.62
N VAL A 167 21.13 -5.47 3.80
CA VAL A 167 22.38 -4.93 4.37
C VAL A 167 23.61 -5.41 3.59
N GLY A 168 24.65 -4.60 3.50
CA GLY A 168 25.96 -5.07 3.02
C GLY A 168 26.63 -6.02 4.01
N ALA A 169 27.53 -6.87 3.52
CA ALA A 169 28.28 -7.79 4.39
C ALA A 169 29.35 -7.08 5.22
N ASP A 170 29.71 -7.67 6.36
CA ASP A 170 30.87 -7.27 7.14
C ASP A 170 32.17 -7.85 6.57
N TYR A 171 33.25 -7.09 6.73
CA TYR A 171 34.60 -7.62 6.60
C TYR A 171 35.14 -7.92 7.99
N ILE A 172 35.53 -9.17 8.23
CA ILE A 172 36.12 -9.62 9.49
C ILE A 172 37.44 -10.32 9.16
N ASP A 173 38.52 -9.81 9.72
CA ASP A 173 39.83 -10.46 9.75
C ASP A 173 40.37 -10.52 11.19
N TRP A 174 40.35 -11.73 11.75
CA TRP A 174 40.84 -11.99 13.10
C TRP A 174 42.37 -11.97 13.21
N GLY A 175 43.08 -12.20 12.10
CA GLY A 175 44.55 -12.18 12.09
C GLY A 175 45.10 -10.77 12.22
N THR A 176 44.45 -9.81 11.59
CA THR A 176 44.82 -8.38 11.66
C THR A 176 43.98 -7.58 12.65
N ASN A 177 43.03 -8.22 13.35
CA ASN A 177 42.07 -7.57 14.25
C ASN A 177 41.33 -6.41 13.57
N THR A 178 41.00 -6.58 12.28
CA THR A 178 40.34 -5.56 11.46
C THR A 178 38.90 -5.95 11.18
N PHE A 179 37.99 -5.08 11.56
CA PHE A 179 36.56 -5.28 11.41
C PHE A 179 35.93 -4.05 10.74
N ILE A 180 35.25 -4.27 9.61
CA ILE A 180 34.56 -3.21 8.86
C ILE A 180 33.10 -3.59 8.74
N GLY A 181 32.24 -2.69 9.19
CA GLY A 181 30.80 -2.88 9.15
C GLY A 181 30.24 -2.82 7.73
N GLY A 182 29.34 -3.74 7.44
CA GLY A 182 28.46 -3.65 6.29
C GLY A 182 27.48 -2.48 6.40
N SER A 183 27.10 -1.90 5.27
CA SER A 183 26.27 -0.70 5.22
C SER A 183 24.78 -1.02 5.12
N GLY A 184 23.93 -0.15 5.67
CA GLY A 184 22.49 -0.37 5.79
C GLY A 184 21.75 -0.35 4.46
N GLY A 185 20.69 -1.15 4.34
CA GLY A 185 19.85 -1.18 3.13
C GLY A 185 18.98 0.07 2.98
N GLY A 186 18.63 0.44 1.74
CA GLY A 186 17.71 1.54 1.44
C GLY A 186 16.26 1.16 1.71
N GLY A 187 15.44 2.10 2.16
CA GLY A 187 14.01 1.87 2.37
C GLY A 187 13.23 1.82 1.06
N GLY A 188 12.27 0.90 0.94
CA GLY A 188 11.42 0.78 -0.24
C GLY A 188 10.54 2.02 -0.49
N ARG A 189 10.11 2.23 -1.73
CA ARG A 189 9.17 3.31 -2.07
C ARG A 189 7.84 3.12 -1.34
N GLY A 190 7.24 4.23 -0.92
CA GLY A 190 6.08 4.26 -0.02
C GLY A 190 6.46 4.57 1.43
N GLY A 191 7.68 5.08 1.67
CA GLY A 191 8.12 5.56 2.98
C GLY A 191 8.88 4.55 3.82
N GLY A 192 9.44 3.48 3.25
CA GLY A 192 10.26 2.54 4.02
C GLY A 192 11.45 3.23 4.69
N ALA A 193 11.78 2.86 5.93
CA ALA A 193 12.95 3.41 6.59
C ALA A 193 14.24 2.81 6.00
N GLY A 194 15.32 3.61 5.95
CA GLY A 194 16.65 3.07 5.70
C GLY A 194 17.13 2.23 6.88
N GLY A 195 17.88 1.17 6.62
CA GLY A 195 18.57 0.39 7.63
C GLY A 195 19.83 1.10 8.14
N GLY A 196 20.21 0.85 9.39
CA GLY A 196 21.49 1.27 9.93
C GLY A 196 22.63 0.40 9.39
N GLY A 197 23.82 0.99 9.30
CA GLY A 197 25.05 0.22 9.09
C GLY A 197 25.45 -0.54 10.35
N ILE A 198 26.26 -1.60 10.19
CA ILE A 198 26.83 -2.36 11.30
C ILE A 198 27.78 -1.43 12.08
N ASN A 199 27.59 -1.33 13.40
CA ASN A 199 28.32 -0.40 14.27
C ASN A 199 28.78 -1.03 15.60
N ASN A 200 29.14 -2.32 15.57
CA ASN A 200 29.67 -3.03 16.73
C ASN A 200 30.95 -2.37 17.27
N ALA A 201 31.18 -2.47 18.58
CA ALA A 201 32.41 -1.96 19.18
C ALA A 201 33.65 -2.61 18.55
N GLY A 202 34.63 -1.79 18.16
CA GLY A 202 35.83 -2.24 17.45
C GLY A 202 35.70 -2.31 15.92
N TYR A 203 34.50 -2.06 15.37
CA TYR A 203 34.31 -1.97 13.92
C TYR A 203 34.50 -0.54 13.43
N ILE A 204 35.04 -0.40 12.22
CA ILE A 204 34.80 0.79 11.40
C ILE A 204 33.32 0.74 10.98
N PRO A 205 32.49 1.73 11.37
CA PRO A 205 31.05 1.62 11.22
C PRO A 205 30.61 1.72 9.75
N GLY A 206 29.63 0.90 9.37
CA GLY A 206 28.97 0.98 8.06
C GLY A 206 28.10 2.22 7.92
N VAL A 207 27.83 2.64 6.68
CA VAL A 207 26.99 3.80 6.39
C VAL A 207 25.51 3.41 6.43
N PRO A 208 24.60 4.19 7.05
CA PRO A 208 23.16 3.95 6.96
C PRO A 208 22.62 4.07 5.53
N GLY A 209 21.55 3.35 5.22
CA GLY A 209 20.77 3.54 4.00
C GLY A 209 19.82 4.73 4.11
N ASN A 210 19.41 5.26 2.96
CA ASN A 210 18.41 6.31 2.89
C ASN A 210 16.99 5.74 2.99
N SER A 211 16.09 6.49 3.62
CA SER A 211 14.66 6.16 3.62
C SER A 211 14.05 6.35 2.22
N GLY A 212 13.10 5.49 1.89
CA GLY A 212 12.22 5.70 0.76
C GLY A 212 11.20 6.80 1.04
N SER A 213 10.58 7.30 -0.02
CA SER A 213 9.53 8.30 0.01
C SER A 213 8.36 7.86 -0.86
N PHE A 214 7.32 8.68 -0.99
CA PHE A 214 6.26 8.43 -1.97
C PHE A 214 6.73 8.68 -3.42
N ALA A 215 7.77 9.49 -3.59
CA ALA A 215 8.31 9.85 -4.91
C ALA A 215 9.30 8.81 -5.45
N ALA A 216 10.12 8.21 -4.57
CA ALA A 216 11.19 7.29 -4.96
C ALA A 216 11.58 6.35 -3.81
N ALA A 217 12.25 5.25 -4.15
CA ALA A 217 12.91 4.37 -3.18
C ALA A 217 14.19 5.02 -2.62
N GLY A 218 14.62 4.56 -1.45
CA GLY A 218 15.86 4.97 -0.82
C GLY A 218 17.05 4.19 -1.35
N SER A 219 18.19 4.84 -1.52
CA SER A 219 19.47 4.20 -1.85
C SER A 219 20.06 3.48 -0.62
N GLY A 220 20.81 2.40 -0.85
CA GLY A 220 21.58 1.75 0.21
C GLY A 220 22.77 2.58 0.66
N GLY A 221 23.30 2.29 1.83
CA GLY A 221 24.50 2.93 2.37
C GLY A 221 25.75 2.55 1.56
N ALA A 222 26.64 3.53 1.34
CA ALA A 222 27.88 3.30 0.63
C ALA A 222 28.80 2.37 1.44
N GLY A 223 29.42 1.38 0.78
CA GLY A 223 30.38 0.48 1.43
C GLY A 223 31.58 1.25 1.99
N VAL A 224 32.16 0.73 3.07
CA VAL A 224 33.25 1.40 3.79
C VAL A 224 34.56 0.73 3.48
N ALA A 225 35.55 1.50 3.03
CA ALA A 225 36.88 1.01 2.69
C ALA A 225 37.91 1.41 3.76
N HIS A 226 38.85 0.51 4.04
CA HIS A 226 39.98 0.73 4.91
C HIS A 226 41.27 0.26 4.24
N ALA A 227 42.33 1.08 4.36
CA ALA A 227 43.65 0.74 3.86
C ALA A 227 44.43 0.02 4.96
N ILE A 228 44.95 -1.16 4.64
CA ILE A 228 45.93 -1.87 5.47
C ILE A 228 47.30 -1.89 4.76
N GLY A 229 48.37 -1.87 5.55
CA GLY A 229 49.72 -1.98 5.03
C GLY A 229 49.94 -3.34 4.38
N GLY A 230 50.43 -3.35 3.14
CA GLY A 230 50.85 -4.54 2.41
C GLY A 230 52.35 -4.78 2.49
N GLU A 231 52.78 -5.94 2.01
CA GLU A 231 54.20 -6.26 1.85
C GLU A 231 54.84 -5.26 0.84
N GLU A 232 56.11 -4.92 1.08
CA GLU A 232 56.92 -4.01 0.25
C GLU A 232 56.34 -2.59 0.03
N GLY A 233 55.59 -2.06 1.00
CA GLY A 233 55.07 -0.69 0.93
C GLY A 233 53.84 -0.52 0.03
N SER A 234 53.22 -1.62 -0.39
CA SER A 234 51.92 -1.61 -1.07
C SER A 234 50.78 -1.31 -0.08
N VAL A 235 49.66 -0.78 -0.57
CA VAL A 235 48.42 -0.59 0.24
C VAL A 235 47.38 -1.55 -0.28
N VAL A 236 46.81 -2.36 0.62
CA VAL A 236 45.66 -3.22 0.30
C VAL A 236 44.39 -2.54 0.80
N TRP A 237 43.43 -2.34 -0.09
CA TRP A 237 42.11 -1.82 0.26
C TRP A 237 41.16 -2.98 0.56
N ILE A 238 40.67 -3.02 1.79
CA ILE A 238 39.63 -3.95 2.23
C ILE A 238 38.34 -3.18 2.48
N GLN A 239 37.21 -3.80 2.20
CA GLN A 239 35.92 -3.13 2.18
C GLN A 239 34.81 -4.00 2.78
N GLY A 240 33.98 -3.37 3.62
CA GLY A 240 32.66 -3.87 3.97
C GLY A 240 31.66 -3.58 2.86
N GLY A 241 30.69 -4.48 2.66
CA GLY A 241 29.71 -4.38 1.59
C GLY A 241 28.84 -3.13 1.68
N SER A 242 28.45 -2.57 0.53
CA SER A 242 27.41 -1.55 0.44
C SER A 242 26.03 -2.14 0.69
N GLY A 243 25.10 -1.35 1.22
CA GLY A 243 23.69 -1.74 1.32
C GLY A 243 23.02 -1.77 -0.06
N GLY A 244 22.01 -2.63 -0.21
CA GLY A 244 21.17 -2.65 -1.39
C GLY A 244 20.20 -1.47 -1.41
N ALA A 245 19.80 -1.00 -2.61
CA ALA A 245 18.74 0.00 -2.74
C ALA A 245 17.36 -0.61 -2.43
N GLY A 246 16.44 0.22 -1.95
CA GLY A 246 15.02 -0.14 -1.88
C GLY A 246 14.41 -0.29 -3.28
N GLY A 247 13.33 -1.07 -3.39
CA GLY A 247 12.57 -1.24 -4.61
C GLY A 247 11.61 -0.08 -4.88
N ASP A 248 11.33 0.19 -6.16
CA ASP A 248 10.20 1.03 -6.57
C ASP A 248 8.85 0.34 -6.26
N TRP A 249 7.73 0.97 -6.60
CA TRP A 249 6.39 0.43 -6.39
C TRP A 249 6.27 -1.05 -6.78
N ALA A 250 5.96 -1.89 -5.78
CA ALA A 250 5.83 -3.33 -5.87
C ALA A 250 7.04 -4.08 -6.47
N GLN A 251 8.23 -3.47 -6.47
CA GLN A 251 9.48 -4.14 -6.84
C GLN A 251 10.20 -4.63 -5.58
N THR A 252 10.92 -5.74 -5.73
CA THR A 252 11.86 -6.23 -4.72
C THR A 252 13.00 -5.22 -4.53
N GLY A 253 13.48 -5.05 -3.31
CA GLY A 253 14.73 -4.34 -3.06
C GLY A 253 15.94 -5.07 -3.64
N SER A 254 17.06 -4.37 -3.78
CA SER A 254 18.32 -5.02 -4.17
C SER A 254 18.97 -5.68 -2.96
N SER A 255 19.70 -6.77 -3.18
CA SER A 255 20.58 -7.35 -2.17
C SER A 255 21.74 -6.40 -1.84
N GLY A 256 22.25 -6.48 -0.61
CA GLY A 256 23.51 -5.82 -0.25
C GLY A 256 24.70 -6.50 -0.91
N ALA A 257 25.78 -5.75 -1.11
CA ALA A 257 27.00 -6.24 -1.72
C ALA A 257 27.81 -7.10 -0.74
N ALA A 258 28.62 -7.99 -1.32
CA ALA A 258 29.59 -8.77 -0.56
C ALA A 258 30.74 -7.89 -0.03
N ALA A 259 31.39 -8.34 1.03
CA ALA A 259 32.62 -7.75 1.54
C ALA A 259 33.84 -8.32 0.79
N SER A 260 35.00 -7.68 0.91
CA SER A 260 36.23 -8.12 0.20
C SER A 260 36.69 -9.53 0.56
N ASN A 261 36.31 -10.06 1.72
CA ASN A 261 36.61 -11.43 2.16
C ASN A 261 35.56 -12.47 1.68
N GLY A 262 34.57 -12.05 0.86
CA GLY A 262 33.52 -12.92 0.34
C GLY A 262 32.29 -13.08 1.24
N GLY A 263 32.21 -12.36 2.37
CA GLY A 263 31.00 -12.33 3.21
C GLY A 263 29.77 -11.89 2.39
N ALA A 264 28.63 -12.56 2.56
CA ALA A 264 27.42 -12.31 1.78
C ALA A 264 26.54 -11.22 2.42
N GLY A 265 26.03 -10.31 1.57
CA GLY A 265 25.04 -9.32 1.99
C GLY A 265 23.65 -9.92 2.20
N GLY A 266 22.79 -9.18 2.89
CA GLY A 266 21.38 -9.52 3.01
C GLY A 266 20.66 -9.41 1.66
N SER A 267 19.59 -10.19 1.50
CA SER A 267 18.69 -10.11 0.34
C SER A 267 17.78 -8.88 0.42
N GLY A 268 17.32 -8.38 -0.72
CA GLY A 268 16.24 -7.40 -0.74
C GLY A 268 14.90 -8.01 -0.34
N GLY A 269 14.06 -7.21 0.32
CA GLY A 269 12.68 -7.55 0.64
C GLY A 269 11.79 -7.54 -0.60
N LEU A 270 10.70 -8.28 -0.58
CA LEU A 270 9.77 -8.39 -1.72
C LEU A 270 8.94 -7.11 -1.90
N GLY A 271 8.45 -6.89 -3.12
CA GLY A 271 7.44 -5.88 -3.40
C GLY A 271 6.08 -6.24 -2.79
N GLY A 272 5.35 -5.21 -2.34
CA GLY A 272 3.99 -5.34 -1.83
C GLY A 272 2.96 -5.56 -2.92
N TRP A 273 1.76 -5.97 -2.53
CA TRP A 273 0.65 -6.22 -3.45
C TRP A 273 -0.15 -4.95 -3.71
N ALA A 274 -0.69 -4.81 -4.93
CA ALA A 274 -1.61 -3.72 -5.26
C ALA A 274 -2.96 -3.95 -4.58
N VAL A 275 -3.50 -5.16 -4.69
CA VAL A 275 -4.84 -5.49 -4.19
C VAL A 275 -4.84 -6.89 -3.58
N ASP A 276 -5.42 -7.00 -2.40
CA ASP A 276 -5.88 -8.24 -1.79
C ASP A 276 -7.42 -8.23 -1.83
N GLY A 277 -8.02 -9.24 -2.47
CA GLY A 277 -9.46 -9.34 -2.70
C GLY A 277 -9.91 -8.76 -4.05
N ASN A 278 -9.10 -8.92 -5.09
CA ASN A 278 -9.40 -8.48 -6.45
C ASN A 278 -10.67 -9.14 -7.03
N SER A 279 -11.07 -10.30 -6.51
CA SER A 279 -12.35 -10.96 -6.82
C SER A 279 -13.58 -10.08 -6.47
N PHE A 280 -13.45 -9.15 -5.52
CA PHE A 280 -14.48 -8.17 -5.15
C PHE A 280 -14.40 -6.87 -5.97
N VAL A 281 -13.39 -6.73 -6.83
CA VAL A 281 -13.10 -5.50 -7.57
C VAL A 281 -13.56 -5.62 -9.01
N THR A 282 -14.41 -4.70 -9.45
CA THR A 282 -14.70 -4.47 -10.87
C THR A 282 -13.94 -3.24 -11.34
N TRP A 283 -12.98 -3.45 -12.24
CA TRP A 283 -12.20 -2.36 -12.85
C TRP A 283 -12.98 -1.74 -14.02
N LEU A 284 -13.64 -0.61 -13.76
CA LEU A 284 -14.29 0.18 -14.80
C LEU A 284 -13.25 0.93 -15.65
N THR A 285 -12.19 1.40 -15.02
CA THR A 285 -10.98 1.88 -15.69
C THR A 285 -9.77 1.30 -14.98
N PRO A 286 -8.99 0.43 -15.64
CA PRO A 286 -7.87 -0.27 -15.03
C PRO A 286 -6.77 0.62 -14.42
N GLY A 287 -6.34 1.63 -15.17
CA GLY A 287 -5.22 2.52 -14.82
C GLY A 287 -3.89 1.80 -14.58
N SER A 288 -2.94 2.53 -14.02
CA SER A 288 -1.64 1.97 -13.61
C SER A 288 -1.77 1.22 -12.29
N ARG A 289 -1.33 -0.05 -12.29
CA ARG A 289 -1.32 -0.90 -11.09
C ARG A 289 -0.01 -1.64 -10.99
N PHE A 290 0.63 -1.57 -9.82
CA PHE A 290 1.93 -2.19 -9.59
C PHE A 290 1.84 -3.16 -8.41
N GLY A 291 2.18 -4.42 -8.68
CA GLY A 291 2.14 -5.51 -7.71
C GLY A 291 1.03 -6.51 -8.00
N HIS A 292 1.03 -7.59 -7.21
CA HIS A 292 0.07 -8.67 -7.36
C HIS A 292 -1.37 -8.21 -7.11
N LEU A 293 -2.32 -8.82 -7.82
CA LEU A 293 -3.76 -8.67 -7.64
C LEU A 293 -4.30 -10.01 -7.12
N GLY A 294 -4.28 -10.17 -5.80
CA GLY A 294 -4.66 -11.40 -5.11
C GLY A 294 -6.17 -11.55 -4.93
N ASN A 295 -6.64 -12.78 -4.71
CA ASN A 295 -8.04 -13.10 -4.43
C ASN A 295 -8.28 -13.38 -2.95
#